data_AF-A0A090M5D7-F1
#
_entry.id   AF-A0A090M5D7-F1
#
_cell.length_a   1.000
_cell.length_b   1.000
_cell.length_c   1.000
_cell.angle_alpha   90.00
_cell.angle_beta   90.00
_cell.angle_gamma   90.00
#
_symmetry.space_group_name_H-M   'P 1'
#
loop_
_entity.id
_entity.type
_entity.pdbx_description
1 polymer ?
#
loop_
_entity_poly.entity_id
_entity_poly.type
_entity_poly.pdbx_seq_one_letter_code
_entity_poly.pdbx_strand_id
1 'polypeptide(L)'
;MVLNQAFVFVKPHAVTEKTLDLVSQTLSKRGCAITREGEVSAERIDDERLVDRHYYAIASKATLVEAENLSVPNDKFRKAYGVEWSDVCAKGLAMNSKKACEKWKMTPTQLDQVWQQAKQDGKMTKLGGGFYCAKIKDCYVFNGFYMTMRSKFVKPGTCIHYYVVEWDSAKMSWEEFRGELLGPTEPSKAPETSLRGIIYNDWEALGLKMQPTTGENGVHASASPFEACAEMNNWLGMPFAETAFGAALLDAGISEDSVKAWSIDPQVTYGVPSMRITGSLFDALEDADADKCGALCEMIHAETARMKDGMRVVAAGVLGAVIGFLLPKNGRR
;
A
#
# COMPACT_ATOMS: atom_id res chain seq x y z
N MET A 1 -25.73 1.48 -12.69
CA MET A 1 -24.93 2.50 -11.98
C MET A 1 -23.70 1.79 -11.45
N VAL A 2 -22.52 2.36 -11.68
CA VAL A 2 -21.27 1.81 -11.17
C VAL A 2 -21.06 2.41 -9.78
N LEU A 3 -21.19 1.59 -8.74
CA LEU A 3 -20.98 2.05 -7.36
C LEU A 3 -19.52 1.90 -6.98
N ASN A 4 -18.94 2.98 -6.45
CA ASN A 4 -17.68 2.92 -5.74
C ASN A 4 -17.97 2.58 -4.27
N GLN A 5 -17.10 1.76 -3.67
CA GLN A 5 -17.17 1.36 -2.26
C GLN A 5 -15.79 1.49 -1.64
N ALA A 6 -15.62 2.34 -0.62
CA ALA A 6 -14.33 2.57 0.03
C ALA A 6 -14.36 2.21 1.51
N PHE A 7 -13.19 1.79 2.01
CA PHE A 7 -12.91 1.69 3.43
C PHE A 7 -12.24 2.99 3.90
N VAL A 8 -12.85 3.67 4.86
CA VAL A 8 -12.37 4.93 5.43
C VAL A 8 -12.12 4.70 6.91
N PHE A 9 -11.06 5.26 7.49
CA PHE A 9 -10.93 5.27 8.94
C PHE A 9 -10.27 6.52 9.49
N VAL A 10 -10.73 6.93 10.67
CA VAL A 10 -10.08 7.94 11.50
C VAL A 10 -8.93 7.27 12.24
N LYS A 11 -7.74 7.85 12.09
CA LYS A 11 -6.49 7.34 12.69
C LYS A 11 -6.52 7.54 14.21
N PRO A 12 -5.77 6.73 14.98
CA PRO A 12 -5.86 6.73 16.45
C PRO A 12 -5.65 8.09 17.13
N HIS A 13 -4.77 8.93 16.58
CA HIS A 13 -4.49 10.27 17.13
C HIS A 13 -5.64 11.27 16.95
N ALA A 14 -6.59 10.98 16.07
CA ALA A 14 -7.69 11.86 15.69
C ALA A 14 -9.06 11.27 16.06
N VAL A 15 -9.11 10.11 16.75
CA VAL A 15 -10.38 9.57 17.26
C VAL A 15 -10.84 10.44 18.44
N THR A 16 -11.70 11.40 18.13
CA THR A 16 -12.44 12.24 19.07
C THR A 16 -13.89 12.34 18.59
N GLU A 17 -14.85 12.48 19.50
CA GLU A 17 -16.28 12.63 19.15
C GLU A 17 -16.51 13.66 18.04
N LYS A 18 -15.88 14.84 18.18
CA LYS A 18 -15.96 15.93 17.19
C LYS A 18 -15.37 15.57 15.83
N THR A 19 -14.28 14.79 15.78
CA THR A 19 -13.71 14.34 14.51
C THR A 19 -14.59 13.29 13.85
N LEU A 20 -15.17 12.37 14.63
CA LEU A 20 -16.10 11.36 14.11
C LEU A 20 -17.36 12.04 13.53
N ASP A 21 -17.91 13.02 14.24
CA ASP A 21 -19.04 13.83 13.75
C ASP A 21 -18.71 14.56 12.45
N LEU A 22 -17.55 15.23 12.39
CA LEU A 22 -17.08 15.90 11.19
C LEU A 22 -16.98 14.93 10.01
N VAL A 23 -16.38 13.75 10.22
CA VAL A 23 -16.15 12.77 9.17
C VAL A 23 -17.46 12.20 8.64
N SER A 24 -18.34 11.75 9.54
CA SER A 24 -19.64 11.18 9.18
C SER A 24 -20.55 12.19 8.45
N GLN A 25 -20.61 13.43 8.95
CA GLN A 25 -21.39 14.50 8.30
C GLN A 25 -20.83 14.89 6.94
N THR A 26 -19.51 14.98 6.79
CA THR A 26 -18.87 15.34 5.52
C THR A 26 -19.09 14.26 4.46
N LEU A 27 -18.92 12.98 4.83
CA LEU A 27 -19.19 11.85 3.93
C LEU A 27 -20.64 11.89 3.43
N SER A 28 -21.60 12.00 4.37
CA SER A 28 -23.03 12.02 4.04
C SER A 28 -23.41 13.24 3.17
N LYS A 29 -22.92 14.43 3.53
CA LYS A 29 -23.17 15.68 2.78
C LYS A 29 -22.62 15.63 1.36
N ARG A 30 -21.53 14.90 1.14
CA ARG A 30 -20.90 14.71 -0.18
C ARG A 30 -21.49 13.54 -0.97
N GLY A 31 -22.58 12.94 -0.49
CA GLY A 31 -23.34 11.93 -1.23
C GLY A 31 -22.83 10.49 -1.03
N CYS A 32 -21.96 10.25 -0.05
CA CYS A 32 -21.56 8.91 0.34
C CYS A 32 -22.55 8.33 1.35
N ALA A 33 -23.12 7.15 1.04
CA ALA A 33 -23.90 6.38 1.99
C ALA A 33 -22.96 5.58 2.90
N ILE A 34 -23.08 5.73 4.22
CA ILE A 34 -22.35 4.91 5.19
C ILE A 34 -23.12 3.60 5.37
N THR A 35 -22.54 2.48 4.90
CA THR A 35 -23.18 1.15 4.95
C THR A 35 -22.72 0.33 6.15
N ARG A 36 -21.56 0.65 6.72
CA ARG A 36 -21.05 0.05 7.95
C ARG A 36 -20.16 1.04 8.70
N GLU A 37 -20.17 0.94 10.02
CA GLU A 37 -19.35 1.76 10.91
C GLU A 37 -18.94 0.93 12.14
N GLY A 38 -17.79 1.24 12.73
CA GLY A 38 -17.40 0.67 14.01
C GLY A 38 -15.95 0.95 14.38
N GLU A 39 -15.46 0.24 15.40
CA GLU A 39 -14.11 0.40 15.92
C GLU A 39 -13.28 -0.88 15.75
N VAL A 40 -11.97 -0.72 15.60
CA VAL A 40 -10.98 -1.80 15.72
C VAL A 40 -9.96 -1.39 16.77
N SER A 41 -9.93 -2.10 17.89
CA SER A 41 -9.09 -1.76 19.04
C SER A 41 -7.61 -2.04 18.79
N ALA A 42 -6.73 -1.31 19.49
CA ALA A 42 -5.29 -1.48 19.41
C ALA A 42 -4.83 -2.92 19.69
N GLU A 43 -5.49 -3.62 20.62
CA GLU A 43 -5.20 -5.00 20.98
C GLU A 43 -5.44 -5.92 19.79
N ARG A 44 -6.62 -5.80 19.15
CA ARG A 44 -6.93 -6.56 17.92
C ARG A 44 -5.95 -6.23 16.79
N ILE A 45 -5.60 -4.95 16.63
CA ILE A 45 -4.64 -4.51 15.61
C ILE A 45 -3.28 -5.17 15.82
N ASP A 46 -2.82 -5.29 17.06
CA ASP A 46 -1.53 -5.92 17.38
C ASP A 46 -1.58 -7.43 17.21
N ASP A 47 -2.58 -8.08 17.83
CA ASP A 47 -2.74 -9.54 17.85
C ASP A 47 -2.88 -10.11 16.42
N GLU A 48 -3.73 -9.48 15.60
CA GLU A 48 -3.98 -9.88 14.21
C GLU A 48 -3.01 -9.21 13.22
N ARG A 49 -2.06 -8.38 13.68
CA ARG A 49 -1.08 -7.65 12.84
C ARG A 49 -1.74 -6.85 11.72
N LEU A 50 -2.88 -6.21 11.99
CA LEU A 50 -3.73 -5.56 10.98
C LEU A 50 -3.02 -4.39 10.30
N VAL A 51 -2.34 -3.55 11.08
CA VAL A 51 -1.58 -2.41 10.56
C VAL A 51 -0.38 -2.87 9.74
N ASP A 52 0.25 -3.99 10.10
CA ASP A 52 1.38 -4.56 9.37
C ASP A 52 0.97 -5.10 8.01
N ARG A 53 -0.21 -5.74 7.93
CA ARG A 53 -0.80 -6.21 6.67
C ARG A 53 -1.26 -5.05 5.79
N HIS A 54 -1.92 -4.05 6.37
CA HIS A 54 -2.37 -2.87 5.65
C HIS A 54 -1.20 -2.07 5.04
N TYR A 55 -0.10 -1.91 5.80
CA TYR A 55 1.12 -1.27 5.31
C TYR A 55 2.21 -2.28 4.88
N TYR A 56 1.82 -3.45 4.34
CA TYR A 56 2.75 -4.55 4.08
C TYR A 56 3.97 -4.15 3.25
N ALA A 57 3.78 -3.34 2.19
CA ALA A 57 4.87 -2.86 1.35
C ALA A 57 5.92 -2.06 2.14
N ILE A 58 5.52 -1.33 3.18
CA ILE A 58 6.41 -0.57 4.07
C ILE A 58 6.99 -1.50 5.14
N ALA A 59 6.12 -2.27 5.79
CA ALA A 59 6.45 -3.14 6.92
C ALA A 59 7.49 -4.19 6.54
N SER A 60 7.26 -4.90 5.42
CA SER A 60 8.18 -5.94 4.93
C SER A 60 9.59 -5.41 4.72
N LYS A 61 9.74 -4.23 4.12
CA LYS A 61 11.03 -3.59 3.86
C LYS A 61 11.67 -2.99 5.11
N ALA A 62 10.87 -2.69 6.14
CA ALA A 62 11.35 -2.16 7.41
C ALA A 62 11.82 -3.26 8.38
N THR A 63 11.21 -4.46 8.33
CA THR A 63 11.38 -5.46 9.40
C THR A 63 11.53 -6.92 8.97
N LEU A 64 11.10 -7.30 7.76
CA LEU A 64 11.05 -8.71 7.33
C LEU A 64 12.13 -9.08 6.31
N VAL A 65 12.35 -8.22 5.32
CA VAL A 65 13.31 -8.46 4.24
C VAL A 65 14.65 -7.82 4.61
N GLU A 66 15.72 -8.61 4.54
CA GLU A 66 17.09 -8.09 4.68
C GLU A 66 17.35 -7.04 3.60
N ALA A 67 17.99 -5.93 3.98
CA ALA A 67 18.08 -4.75 3.13
C ALA A 67 18.78 -5.02 1.80
N GLU A 68 19.77 -5.93 1.80
CA GLU A 68 20.54 -6.33 0.63
C GLU A 68 19.68 -7.10 -0.39
N ASN A 69 18.57 -7.70 0.04
CA ASN A 69 17.63 -8.45 -0.80
C ASN A 69 16.49 -7.58 -1.35
N LEU A 70 16.45 -6.29 -1.01
CA LEU A 70 15.45 -5.37 -1.54
C LEU A 70 15.72 -5.06 -3.01
N SER A 71 14.66 -5.05 -3.83
CA SER A 71 14.73 -4.65 -5.25
C SER A 71 14.84 -3.13 -5.40
N VAL A 72 15.98 -2.57 -5.01
CA VAL A 72 16.27 -1.13 -5.08
C VAL A 72 16.38 -0.68 -6.55
N PRO A 73 15.67 0.39 -6.98
CA PRO A 73 15.86 0.95 -8.31
C PRO A 73 17.22 1.66 -8.43
N ASN A 74 18.20 0.99 -9.03
CA ASN A 74 19.61 1.44 -9.08
C ASN A 74 19.76 2.89 -9.59
N ASP A 75 19.07 3.27 -10.66
CA ASP A 75 19.19 4.63 -11.21
C ASP A 75 18.68 5.70 -10.25
N LYS A 76 17.55 5.46 -9.58
CA LYS A 76 17.01 6.40 -8.57
C LYS A 76 17.94 6.47 -7.37
N PHE A 77 18.45 5.33 -6.92
CA PHE A 77 19.35 5.25 -5.78
C PHE A 77 20.67 5.99 -6.05
N ARG A 78 21.30 5.74 -7.19
CA ARG A 78 22.51 6.43 -7.63
C ARG A 78 22.29 7.92 -7.78
N LYS A 79 21.17 8.35 -8.38
CA LYS A 79 20.81 9.76 -8.49
C LYS A 79 20.68 10.44 -7.12
N ALA A 80 20.15 9.72 -6.13
CA ALA A 80 19.94 10.25 -4.79
C ALA A 80 21.24 10.32 -3.96
N TYR A 81 22.12 9.33 -4.09
CA TYR A 81 23.23 9.13 -3.15
C TYR A 81 24.62 9.17 -3.77
N GLY A 82 24.72 9.22 -5.10
CA GLY A 82 25.98 9.27 -5.83
C GLY A 82 26.81 7.99 -5.75
N VAL A 83 26.22 6.86 -5.35
CA VAL A 83 26.89 5.56 -5.22
C VAL A 83 26.06 4.46 -5.88
N GLU A 84 26.73 3.41 -6.35
CA GLU A 84 26.07 2.22 -6.89
C GLU A 84 25.51 1.36 -5.76
N TRP A 85 24.31 0.80 -5.94
CA TRP A 85 23.66 -0.04 -4.94
C TRP A 85 24.47 -1.30 -4.61
N SER A 86 25.10 -1.91 -5.63
CA SER A 86 25.97 -3.08 -5.46
C SER A 86 27.13 -2.80 -4.49
N ASP A 87 27.69 -1.59 -4.50
CA ASP A 87 28.80 -1.21 -3.63
C ASP A 87 28.35 -1.05 -2.18
N VAL A 88 27.12 -0.53 -1.98
CA VAL A 88 26.49 -0.42 -0.67
C VAL A 88 26.26 -1.78 -0.04
N CYS A 89 25.76 -2.75 -0.83
CA CYS A 89 25.60 -4.13 -0.41
C CYS A 89 26.95 -4.78 -0.09
N ALA A 90 27.94 -4.66 -0.99
CA ALA A 90 29.26 -5.25 -0.81
C ALA A 90 29.98 -4.74 0.45
N LYS A 91 29.74 -3.48 0.83
CA LYS A 91 30.30 -2.85 2.06
C LYS A 91 29.46 -3.10 3.31
N GLY A 92 28.33 -3.80 3.22
CA GLY A 92 27.44 -4.06 4.37
C GLY A 92 26.84 -2.79 4.97
N LEU A 93 26.58 -1.78 4.14
CA LEU A 93 26.06 -0.47 4.55
C LEU A 93 24.53 -0.37 4.46
N ALA A 94 23.86 -1.39 3.93
CA ALA A 94 22.41 -1.47 3.84
C ALA A 94 21.79 -1.99 5.15
N MET A 95 20.72 -1.34 5.62
CA MET A 95 19.96 -1.82 6.78
C MET A 95 18.47 -1.54 6.63
N ASN A 96 17.63 -2.47 7.07
CA ASN A 96 16.23 -2.17 7.35
C ASN A 96 16.12 -1.55 8.76
N SER A 97 14.95 -1.04 9.12
CA SER A 97 14.72 -0.40 10.43
C SER A 97 15.06 -1.32 11.59
N LYS A 98 14.67 -2.60 11.52
CA LYS A 98 14.96 -3.58 12.57
C LYS A 98 16.47 -3.74 12.81
N LYS A 99 17.24 -4.00 11.75
CA LYS A 99 18.69 -4.14 11.78
C LYS A 99 19.39 -2.87 12.26
N ALA A 100 18.88 -1.69 11.85
CA ALA A 100 19.41 -0.41 12.32
C ALA A 100 19.21 -0.21 13.83
N CYS A 101 18.02 -0.51 14.36
CA CYS A 101 17.74 -0.48 15.80
C CYS A 101 18.67 -1.42 16.57
N GLU A 102 18.81 -2.67 16.12
CA GLU A 102 19.68 -3.68 16.75
C GLU A 102 21.16 -3.26 16.72
N LYS A 103 21.68 -2.88 15.56
CA LYS A 103 23.10 -2.52 15.37
C LYS A 103 23.49 -1.26 16.12
N TRP A 104 22.62 -0.26 16.15
CA TRP A 104 22.90 1.02 16.83
C TRP A 104 22.37 1.08 18.26
N LYS A 105 21.77 0.01 18.76
CA LYS A 105 21.13 -0.04 20.09
C LYS A 105 20.15 1.11 20.30
N MET A 106 19.39 1.41 19.25
CA MET A 106 18.38 2.47 19.25
C MET A 106 17.00 1.87 19.48
N THR A 107 16.16 2.58 20.21
CA THR A 107 14.71 2.33 20.21
C THR A 107 14.10 2.78 18.89
N PRO A 108 12.91 2.27 18.51
CA PRO A 108 12.15 2.77 17.36
C PRO A 108 12.01 4.30 17.32
N THR A 109 11.70 4.90 18.47
CA THR A 109 11.57 6.36 18.61
C THR A 109 12.89 7.08 18.34
N GLN A 110 14.02 6.57 18.84
CA GLN A 110 15.34 7.15 18.57
C GLN A 110 15.71 7.04 17.09
N LEU A 111 15.43 5.90 16.45
CA LEU A 111 15.67 5.74 15.01
C LEU A 111 14.81 6.70 14.19
N ASP A 112 13.53 6.85 14.52
CA ASP A 112 12.63 7.78 13.83
C ASP A 112 13.09 9.23 13.99
N GLN A 113 13.56 9.65 15.17
CA GLN A 113 14.15 10.99 15.36
C GLN A 113 15.32 11.25 14.39
N VAL A 114 16.24 10.29 14.27
CA VAL A 114 17.38 10.40 13.33
C VAL A 114 16.90 10.35 11.88
N TRP A 115 15.86 9.57 11.58
CA TRP A 115 15.23 9.53 10.27
C TRP A 115 14.59 10.87 9.88
N GLN A 116 13.82 11.48 10.79
CA GLN A 116 13.20 12.79 10.54
C GLN A 116 14.27 13.87 10.34
N GLN A 117 15.35 13.84 11.10
CA GLN A 117 16.49 14.74 10.87
C GLN A 117 17.10 14.51 9.48
N ALA A 118 17.34 13.26 9.08
CA ALA A 118 17.85 12.95 7.74
C ALA A 118 16.90 13.43 6.62
N LYS A 119 15.58 13.38 6.85
CA LYS A 119 14.58 13.94 5.93
C LYS A 119 14.71 15.47 5.83
N GLN A 120 14.83 16.17 6.95
CA GLN A 120 15.01 17.63 6.98
C GLN A 120 16.33 18.05 6.31
N ASP A 121 17.38 17.26 6.46
CA ASP A 121 18.68 17.45 5.82
C ASP A 121 18.69 17.10 4.32
N GLY A 122 17.56 16.68 3.73
CA GLY A 122 17.48 16.27 2.32
C GLY A 122 18.19 14.93 2.01
N LYS A 123 18.49 14.11 3.02
CA LYS A 123 19.18 12.81 2.89
C LYS A 123 18.23 11.62 2.76
N MET A 124 16.92 11.88 2.67
CA MET A 124 15.88 10.87 2.49
C MET A 124 15.29 10.96 1.08
N THR A 125 15.13 9.82 0.40
CA THR A 125 14.54 9.73 -0.94
C THR A 125 13.47 8.65 -0.98
N LYS A 126 12.34 8.96 -1.64
CA LYS A 126 11.33 7.98 -2.04
C LYS A 126 11.81 7.24 -3.30
N LEU A 127 11.97 5.92 -3.19
CA LEU A 127 12.38 5.05 -4.30
C LEU A 127 11.17 4.52 -5.07
N GLY A 128 10.03 4.31 -4.39
CA GLY A 128 8.76 3.87 -4.96
C GLY A 128 7.61 3.91 -3.94
N GLY A 129 6.45 3.34 -4.29
CA GLY A 129 5.33 3.12 -3.37
C GLY A 129 5.79 2.37 -2.11
N GLY A 130 5.54 2.95 -0.94
CA GLY A 130 5.95 2.37 0.35
C GLY A 130 7.46 2.12 0.54
N PHE A 131 8.32 2.68 -0.32
CA PHE A 131 9.74 2.35 -0.35
C PHE A 131 10.61 3.61 -0.24
N TYR A 132 11.12 3.85 0.96
CA TYR A 132 11.91 5.03 1.31
C TYR A 132 13.28 4.62 1.83
N CYS A 133 14.30 5.40 1.48
CA CYS A 133 15.65 5.24 2.00
C CYS A 133 16.12 6.56 2.60
N ALA A 134 16.86 6.50 3.71
CA ALA A 134 17.57 7.63 4.28
C ALA A 134 19.03 7.27 4.50
N LYS A 135 19.93 8.18 4.12
CA LYS A 135 21.35 8.06 4.49
C LYS A 135 21.51 8.56 5.93
N ILE A 136 21.81 7.62 6.83
CA ILE A 136 21.99 7.87 8.26
C ILE A 136 23.38 7.37 8.64
N LYS A 137 24.24 8.28 9.12
CA LYS A 137 25.69 8.04 9.24
C LYS A 137 26.23 7.60 7.88
N ASP A 138 27.02 6.52 7.82
CA ASP A 138 27.51 5.93 6.58
C ASP A 138 26.61 4.82 6.02
N CYS A 139 25.42 4.60 6.60
CA CYS A 139 24.51 3.52 6.23
C CYS A 139 23.26 4.04 5.49
N TYR A 140 22.65 3.14 4.72
CA TYR A 140 21.42 3.36 3.97
C TYR A 140 20.30 2.58 4.66
N VAL A 141 19.46 3.31 5.38
CA VAL A 141 18.38 2.75 6.19
C VAL A 141 17.08 2.80 5.40
N PHE A 142 16.31 1.72 5.39
CA PHE A 142 15.03 1.64 4.70
C PHE A 142 13.86 1.74 5.67
N ASN A 143 12.89 2.61 5.36
CA ASN A 143 11.63 2.78 6.09
C ASN A 143 11.78 2.96 7.62
N GLY A 144 12.77 3.74 8.07
CA GLY A 144 13.14 3.93 9.48
C GLY A 144 12.02 4.46 10.40
N PHE A 145 11.03 5.12 9.83
CA PHE A 145 9.86 5.66 10.54
C PHE A 145 8.79 4.59 10.88
N TYR A 146 8.82 3.42 10.21
CA TYR A 146 7.70 2.48 10.23
C TYR A 146 7.35 1.99 11.64
N MET A 147 8.35 1.68 12.46
CA MET A 147 8.11 1.12 13.80
C MET A 147 7.40 2.11 14.73
N THR A 148 7.71 3.41 14.64
CA THR A 148 7.02 4.47 15.38
C THR A 148 5.63 4.74 14.81
N MET A 149 5.44 4.61 13.49
CA MET A 149 4.11 4.65 12.88
C MET A 149 3.24 3.50 13.43
N ARG A 150 3.74 2.27 13.42
CA ARG A 150 3.05 1.08 13.95
C ARG A 150 2.66 1.27 15.42
N SER A 151 3.57 1.78 16.25
CA SER A 151 3.31 1.95 17.70
C SER A 151 2.11 2.84 18.02
N LYS A 152 1.72 3.74 17.10
CA LYS A 152 0.55 4.61 17.28
C LYS A 152 -0.78 3.86 17.13
N PHE A 153 -0.78 2.78 16.35
CA PHE A 153 -1.97 1.93 16.12
C PHE A 153 -2.14 0.85 17.17
N VAL A 154 -1.05 0.39 17.78
CA VAL A 154 -1.06 -0.70 18.77
C VAL A 154 -0.91 -0.21 20.20
N LYS A 155 -0.99 1.11 20.44
CA LYS A 155 -0.92 1.65 21.78
C LYS A 155 -2.20 1.27 22.55
N PRO A 156 -2.12 0.59 23.71
CA PRO A 156 -3.30 0.21 24.47
C PRO A 156 -4.24 1.38 24.74
N GLY A 157 -5.55 1.12 24.66
CA GLY A 157 -6.59 2.14 24.83
C GLY A 157 -6.74 3.11 23.64
N THR A 158 -6.16 2.78 22.48
CA THR A 158 -6.43 3.48 21.22
C THR A 158 -7.17 2.55 20.25
N CYS A 159 -7.74 3.11 19.19
CA CYS A 159 -8.43 2.36 18.14
C CYS A 159 -8.32 3.09 16.80
N ILE A 160 -8.74 2.44 15.73
CA ILE A 160 -9.27 3.16 14.57
C ILE A 160 -10.79 3.15 14.64
N HIS A 161 -11.42 4.20 14.11
CA HIS A 161 -12.85 4.24 13.86
C HIS A 161 -13.08 4.20 12.35
N TYR A 162 -13.77 3.17 11.85
CA TYR A 162 -13.90 2.92 10.42
C TYR A 162 -15.32 3.18 9.91
N TYR A 163 -15.40 3.46 8.62
CA TYR A 163 -16.62 3.54 7.82
C TYR A 163 -16.42 2.73 6.54
N VAL A 164 -17.43 1.98 6.14
CA VAL A 164 -17.57 1.50 4.76
C VAL A 164 -18.58 2.42 4.10
N VAL A 165 -18.18 3.03 2.98
CA VAL A 165 -18.99 4.02 2.29
C VAL A 165 -19.18 3.67 0.83
N GLU A 166 -20.37 3.99 0.30
CA GLU A 166 -20.75 3.74 -1.09
C GLU A 166 -21.26 5.01 -1.75
N TRP A 167 -20.92 5.20 -3.02
CA TRP A 167 -21.44 6.30 -3.83
C TRP A 167 -21.48 5.95 -5.32
N ASP A 168 -22.25 6.73 -6.08
CA ASP A 168 -22.34 6.61 -7.53
C ASP A 168 -21.12 7.27 -8.19
N SER A 169 -20.28 6.48 -8.89
CA SER A 169 -19.08 6.97 -9.57
C SER A 169 -19.39 8.07 -10.61
N ALA A 170 -20.61 8.09 -11.17
CA ALA A 170 -21.04 9.13 -12.10
C ALA A 170 -21.24 10.50 -11.42
N LYS A 171 -21.35 10.55 -10.08
CA LYS A 171 -21.51 11.79 -9.30
C LYS A 171 -20.21 12.28 -8.67
N MET A 172 -19.28 11.38 -8.42
CA MET A 172 -17.97 11.68 -7.86
C MET A 172 -17.02 10.54 -8.22
N SER A 173 -15.99 10.85 -8.99
CA SER A 173 -14.93 9.90 -9.31
C SER A 173 -14.11 9.54 -8.06
N TRP A 174 -13.38 8.43 -8.11
CA TRP A 174 -12.46 8.05 -7.04
C TRP A 174 -11.34 9.09 -6.84
N GLU A 175 -10.85 9.69 -7.92
CA GLU A 175 -9.88 10.78 -7.89
C GLU A 175 -10.43 11.99 -7.11
N GLU A 176 -11.67 12.43 -7.39
CA GLU A 176 -12.32 13.51 -6.65
C GLU A 176 -12.60 13.14 -5.18
N PHE A 177 -12.98 11.88 -4.92
CA PHE A 177 -13.14 11.38 -3.55
C PHE A 177 -11.83 11.51 -2.76
N ARG A 178 -10.68 11.20 -3.36
CA ARG A 178 -9.38 11.31 -2.68
C ARG A 178 -8.80 12.72 -2.66
N GLY A 179 -8.92 13.46 -3.75
CA GLY A 179 -8.36 14.80 -3.90
C GLY A 179 -9.18 15.86 -3.16
N GLU A 180 -10.51 15.83 -3.30
CA GLU A 180 -11.39 16.93 -2.91
C GLU A 180 -12.28 16.62 -1.69
N LEU A 181 -12.65 15.35 -1.47
CA LEU A 181 -13.37 14.95 -0.26
C LEU A 181 -12.39 14.61 0.87
N LEU A 182 -11.50 13.65 0.67
CA LEU A 182 -10.51 13.25 1.66
C LEU A 182 -9.41 14.32 1.81
N GLY A 183 -8.82 14.73 0.68
CA GLY A 183 -7.64 15.60 0.63
C GLY A 183 -6.34 14.82 0.46
N PRO A 184 -5.28 15.44 -0.10
CA PRO A 184 -3.96 14.84 -0.24
C PRO A 184 -3.32 14.45 1.10
N THR A 185 -2.33 13.55 1.05
CA THR A 185 -1.68 12.99 2.24
C THR A 185 -1.02 14.04 3.14
N GLU A 186 -0.50 15.12 2.55
CA GLU A 186 0.05 16.27 3.27
C GLU A 186 -1.07 17.27 3.58
N PRO A 187 -1.56 17.34 4.84
CA PRO A 187 -2.77 18.11 5.16
C PRO A 187 -2.59 19.62 4.97
N SER A 188 -1.37 20.14 5.15
CA SER A 188 -1.05 21.55 4.91
C SER A 188 -1.21 21.99 3.44
N LYS A 189 -1.36 21.03 2.52
CA LYS A 189 -1.59 21.25 1.08
C LYS A 189 -2.98 20.82 0.64
N ALA A 190 -3.83 20.37 1.57
CA ALA A 190 -5.16 19.90 1.24
C ALA A 190 -6.13 21.07 1.00
N PRO A 191 -7.14 20.91 0.14
CA PRO A 191 -8.22 21.89 0.05
C PRO A 191 -8.84 22.13 1.44
N GLU A 192 -9.10 23.38 1.81
CA GLU A 192 -9.62 23.73 3.13
C GLU A 192 -10.97 23.07 3.45
N THR A 193 -11.71 22.68 2.40
CA THR A 193 -13.00 22.00 2.50
C THR A 193 -12.90 20.47 2.54
N SER A 194 -11.72 19.89 2.35
CA SER A 194 -11.52 18.45 2.44
C SER A 194 -11.40 18.00 3.89
N LEU A 195 -11.64 16.72 4.18
CA LEU A 195 -11.50 16.18 5.54
C LEU A 195 -10.13 16.47 6.16
N ARG A 196 -9.05 16.21 5.42
CA ARG A 196 -7.69 16.49 5.88
C ARG A 196 -7.43 17.98 6.05
N GLY A 197 -7.97 18.85 5.19
CA GLY A 197 -7.85 20.30 5.32
C GLY A 197 -8.57 20.83 6.56
N ILE A 198 -9.83 20.42 6.77
CA ILE A 198 -10.61 20.81 7.96
C ILE A 198 -9.93 20.30 9.23
N ILE A 199 -9.53 19.02 9.27
CA ILE A 199 -8.84 18.46 10.44
C ILE A 199 -7.51 19.18 10.71
N TYR A 200 -6.80 19.62 9.67
CA TYR A 200 -5.55 20.37 9.81
C TYR A 200 -5.74 21.79 10.35
N ASN A 201 -6.78 22.48 9.91
CA ASN A 201 -7.07 23.85 10.31
C ASN A 201 -7.73 23.92 11.70
N ASP A 202 -8.65 23.01 11.98
CA ASP A 202 -9.49 23.04 13.18
C ASP A 202 -9.04 22.05 14.27
N TRP A 203 -7.80 21.55 14.20
CA TRP A 203 -7.29 20.46 15.05
C TRP A 203 -7.51 20.69 16.55
N GLU A 204 -7.28 21.90 17.08
CA GLU A 204 -7.52 22.22 18.49
C GLU A 204 -9.00 22.13 18.85
N ALA A 205 -9.87 22.69 18.00
CA ALA A 205 -11.32 22.67 18.20
C ALA A 205 -11.88 21.25 18.15
N LEU A 206 -11.29 20.39 17.31
CA LEU A 206 -11.58 18.96 17.18
C LEU A 206 -10.99 18.12 18.33
N GLY A 207 -10.14 18.70 19.18
CA GLY A 207 -9.57 18.04 20.36
C GLY A 207 -8.31 17.22 20.09
N LEU A 208 -7.64 17.44 18.95
CA LEU A 208 -6.35 16.82 18.66
C LEU A 208 -5.25 17.46 19.54
N LYS A 209 -4.21 16.68 19.86
CA LYS A 209 -3.11 17.13 20.72
C LYS A 209 -2.06 17.98 20.02
N MET A 210 -1.99 17.85 18.70
CA MET A 210 -1.06 18.57 17.85
C MET A 210 -1.66 18.73 16.47
N GLN A 211 -1.18 19.75 15.76
CA GLN A 211 -1.55 19.94 14.37
C GLN A 211 -1.15 18.71 13.52
N PRO A 212 -2.03 18.23 12.63
CA PRO A 212 -1.75 17.09 11.76
C PRO A 212 -0.47 17.25 10.93
N THR A 213 0.18 16.13 10.66
CA THR A 213 1.39 16.03 9.82
C THR A 213 1.15 15.06 8.66
N THR A 214 2.09 14.91 7.73
CA THR A 214 1.99 13.89 6.66
C THR A 214 1.73 12.47 7.19
N GLY A 215 2.32 12.11 8.34
CA GLY A 215 2.17 10.78 8.94
C GLY A 215 0.91 10.65 9.80
N GLU A 216 0.53 11.74 10.46
CA GLU A 216 -0.65 11.86 11.34
C GLU A 216 -1.61 12.87 10.73
N ASN A 217 -2.25 12.46 9.63
CA ASN A 217 -3.11 13.31 8.79
C ASN A 217 -4.61 13.13 9.07
N GLY A 218 -4.98 12.71 10.28
CA GLY A 218 -6.38 12.52 10.70
C GLY A 218 -7.06 11.28 10.12
N VAL A 219 -7.17 11.17 8.80
CA VAL A 219 -8.02 10.18 8.12
C VAL A 219 -7.30 9.41 7.01
N HIS A 220 -7.69 8.15 6.84
CA HIS A 220 -7.34 7.26 5.74
C HIS A 220 -8.57 6.95 4.89
N ALA A 221 -8.39 6.75 3.59
CA ALA A 221 -9.35 6.06 2.73
C ALA A 221 -8.62 5.23 1.68
N SER A 222 -9.24 4.14 1.25
CA SER A 222 -8.74 3.25 0.19
C SER A 222 -8.39 4.02 -1.09
N ALA A 223 -7.29 3.64 -1.75
CA ALA A 223 -6.80 4.30 -2.95
C ALA A 223 -7.45 3.81 -4.26
N SER A 224 -8.18 2.69 -4.21
CA SER A 224 -8.90 2.09 -5.33
C SER A 224 -9.99 1.11 -4.82
N PRO A 225 -10.93 0.68 -5.69
CA PRO A 225 -11.89 -0.39 -5.40
C PRO A 225 -11.21 -1.69 -4.96
N PHE A 226 -10.07 -2.04 -5.58
CA PHE A 226 -9.30 -3.21 -5.20
C PHE A 226 -8.72 -3.10 -3.79
N GLU A 227 -8.13 -1.96 -3.46
CA GLU A 227 -7.60 -1.73 -2.12
C GLU A 227 -8.71 -1.68 -1.07
N ALA A 228 -9.89 -1.14 -1.39
CA ALA A 228 -11.04 -1.19 -0.48
C ALA A 228 -11.43 -2.64 -0.14
N CYS A 229 -11.48 -3.51 -1.16
CA CYS A 229 -11.70 -4.94 -1.00
C CYS A 229 -10.62 -5.60 -0.10
N ALA A 230 -9.34 -5.33 -0.38
CA ALA A 230 -8.22 -5.82 0.43
C ALA A 230 -8.24 -5.30 1.88
N GLU A 231 -8.60 -4.04 2.08
CA GLU A 231 -8.68 -3.38 3.39
C GLU A 231 -9.85 -3.93 4.21
N MET A 232 -11.04 -4.09 3.63
CA MET A 232 -12.18 -4.69 4.33
C MET A 232 -11.89 -6.14 4.72
N ASN A 233 -11.21 -6.91 3.86
CA ASN A 233 -10.77 -8.25 4.21
C ASN A 233 -9.79 -8.23 5.40
N ASN A 234 -8.80 -7.35 5.35
CA ASN A 234 -7.81 -7.23 6.39
C ASN A 234 -8.45 -6.77 7.72
N TRP A 235 -9.07 -5.59 7.74
CA TRP A 235 -9.53 -4.91 8.95
C TRP A 235 -10.80 -5.51 9.53
N LEU A 236 -11.73 -5.96 8.68
CA LEU A 236 -13.06 -6.41 9.10
C LEU A 236 -13.24 -7.93 9.02
N GLY A 237 -12.25 -8.66 8.49
CA GLY A 237 -12.37 -10.10 8.24
C GLY A 237 -13.40 -10.44 7.16
N MET A 238 -13.83 -9.45 6.36
CA MET A 238 -14.85 -9.66 5.33
C MET A 238 -14.29 -10.54 4.21
N PRO A 239 -14.93 -11.67 3.87
CA PRO A 239 -14.53 -12.46 2.71
C PRO A 239 -14.57 -11.63 1.43
N PHE A 240 -13.66 -11.87 0.50
CA PHE A 240 -13.61 -11.10 -0.76
C PHE A 240 -14.94 -11.20 -1.53
N ALA A 241 -15.56 -12.38 -1.52
CA ALA A 241 -16.87 -12.62 -2.15
C ALA A 241 -18.03 -11.84 -1.52
N GLU A 242 -17.88 -11.30 -0.31
CA GLU A 242 -18.90 -10.47 0.34
C GLU A 242 -18.70 -8.96 0.08
N THR A 243 -17.54 -8.57 -0.45
CA THR A 243 -17.34 -7.19 -0.94
C THR A 243 -17.91 -7.08 -2.35
N ALA A 244 -18.54 -5.94 -2.68
CA ALA A 244 -19.15 -5.76 -4.01
C ALA A 244 -18.11 -5.89 -5.13
N PHE A 245 -16.93 -5.29 -4.95
CA PHE A 245 -15.85 -5.35 -5.93
C PHE A 245 -15.17 -6.72 -5.98
N GLY A 246 -14.91 -7.36 -4.83
CA GLY A 246 -14.31 -8.69 -4.79
C GLY A 246 -15.20 -9.75 -5.44
N ALA A 247 -16.52 -9.72 -5.19
CA ALA A 247 -17.47 -10.59 -5.89
C ALA A 247 -17.38 -10.43 -7.41
N ALA A 248 -17.32 -9.21 -7.91
CA ALA A 248 -17.18 -8.94 -9.35
C ALA A 248 -15.87 -9.50 -9.95
N LEU A 249 -14.76 -9.45 -9.21
CA LEU A 249 -13.49 -10.07 -9.66
C LEU A 249 -13.59 -11.59 -9.75
N LEU A 250 -14.25 -12.23 -8.76
CA LEU A 250 -14.46 -13.67 -8.75
C LEU A 250 -15.36 -14.11 -9.91
N ASP A 251 -16.44 -13.37 -10.17
CA ASP A 251 -17.34 -13.59 -11.30
C ASP A 251 -16.63 -13.42 -12.66
N ALA A 252 -15.62 -12.53 -12.73
CA ALA A 252 -14.75 -12.36 -13.89
C ALA A 252 -13.68 -13.48 -14.03
N GLY A 253 -13.69 -14.49 -13.15
CA GLY A 253 -12.79 -15.65 -13.19
C GLY A 253 -11.41 -15.42 -12.54
N ILE A 254 -11.20 -14.29 -11.86
CA ILE A 254 -9.99 -14.07 -11.07
C ILE A 254 -10.13 -14.85 -9.76
N SER A 255 -9.26 -15.83 -9.53
CA SER A 255 -9.37 -16.68 -8.33
C SER A 255 -9.15 -15.89 -7.04
N GLU A 256 -9.77 -16.35 -5.95
CA GLU A 256 -9.57 -15.78 -4.62
C GLU A 256 -8.09 -15.77 -4.20
N ASP A 257 -7.34 -16.82 -4.54
CA ASP A 257 -5.88 -16.88 -4.33
C ASP A 257 -5.14 -15.76 -5.06
N SER A 258 -5.60 -15.40 -6.27
CA SER A 258 -5.01 -14.29 -7.03
C SER A 258 -5.32 -12.96 -6.34
N VAL A 259 -6.56 -12.73 -5.94
CA VAL A 259 -6.97 -11.52 -5.19
C VAL A 259 -6.16 -11.40 -3.90
N LYS A 260 -6.01 -12.49 -3.14
CA LYS A 260 -5.21 -12.52 -1.91
C LYS A 260 -3.73 -12.23 -2.15
N ALA A 261 -3.14 -12.80 -3.19
CA ALA A 261 -1.74 -12.54 -3.55
C ALA A 261 -1.53 -11.10 -4.01
N TRP A 262 -2.57 -10.47 -4.55
CA TRP A 262 -2.59 -9.09 -4.99
C TRP A 262 -2.76 -8.09 -3.84
N SER A 263 -3.42 -8.48 -2.74
CA SER A 263 -3.61 -7.64 -1.54
C SER A 263 -2.32 -7.23 -0.81
N ILE A 264 -1.16 -7.75 -1.20
CA ILE A 264 0.15 -7.36 -0.65
C ILE A 264 0.96 -6.45 -1.59
N ASP A 265 0.30 -5.87 -2.61
CA ASP A 265 0.89 -4.98 -3.61
C ASP A 265 2.10 -5.59 -4.36
N PRO A 266 1.90 -6.71 -5.08
CA PRO A 266 2.97 -7.32 -5.85
C PRO A 266 3.36 -6.44 -7.06
N GLN A 267 4.54 -6.71 -7.61
CA GLN A 267 4.88 -6.20 -8.93
C GLN A 267 4.10 -6.99 -10.00
N VAL A 268 3.38 -6.28 -10.85
CA VAL A 268 2.64 -6.85 -11.98
C VAL A 268 3.14 -6.27 -13.29
N THR A 269 2.97 -7.03 -14.37
CA THR A 269 3.28 -6.58 -15.73
C THR A 269 2.04 -6.67 -16.60
N TYR A 270 1.70 -5.59 -17.28
CA TYR A 270 0.54 -5.50 -18.15
C TYR A 270 0.80 -4.57 -19.35
N GLY A 271 -0.17 -4.48 -20.26
CA GLY A 271 -0.06 -3.71 -21.50
C GLY A 271 0.36 -4.56 -22.70
N VAL A 272 0.36 -3.95 -23.88
CA VAL A 272 0.72 -4.63 -25.14
C VAL A 272 2.23 -4.95 -25.18
N PRO A 273 2.68 -5.98 -25.92
CA PRO A 273 4.09 -6.39 -25.95
C PRO A 273 5.09 -5.26 -26.26
N SER A 274 4.70 -4.29 -27.08
CA SER A 274 5.51 -3.13 -27.46
C SER A 274 5.56 -2.02 -26.40
N MET A 275 4.68 -2.05 -25.40
CA MET A 275 4.56 -1.05 -24.33
C MET A 275 4.17 -1.74 -23.01
N ARG A 276 4.97 -2.73 -22.58
CA ARG A 276 4.76 -3.36 -21.29
C ARG A 276 5.10 -2.39 -20.16
N ILE A 277 4.22 -2.35 -19.17
CA ILE A 277 4.40 -1.59 -17.94
C ILE A 277 4.59 -2.61 -16.83
N THR A 278 5.66 -2.47 -16.06
CA THR A 278 5.90 -3.26 -14.84
C THR A 278 5.96 -2.32 -13.66
N GLY A 279 5.17 -2.58 -12.63
CA GLY A 279 5.08 -1.73 -11.46
C GLY A 279 4.25 -2.34 -10.34
N SER A 280 4.01 -1.56 -9.29
CA SER A 280 3.09 -1.92 -8.20
C SER A 280 1.68 -2.13 -8.76
N LEU A 281 0.98 -3.14 -8.24
CA LEU A 281 -0.42 -3.37 -8.56
C LEU A 281 -1.27 -2.20 -8.06
N PHE A 282 -1.05 -1.74 -6.82
CA PHE A 282 -1.84 -0.67 -6.24
C PHE A 282 -1.65 0.63 -7.02
N ASP A 283 -0.40 0.98 -7.37
CA ASP A 283 -0.10 2.14 -8.22
C ASP A 283 -0.81 2.04 -9.60
N ALA A 284 -1.01 0.83 -10.13
CA ALA A 284 -1.69 0.62 -11.41
C ALA A 284 -3.22 0.79 -11.35
N LEU A 285 -3.81 0.64 -10.16
CA LEU A 285 -5.27 0.69 -9.93
C LEU A 285 -5.70 1.99 -9.22
N GLU A 286 -4.75 2.79 -8.75
CA GLU A 286 -4.97 4.02 -8.00
C GLU A 286 -5.92 4.98 -8.74
N ASP A 287 -6.88 5.55 -8.00
CA ASP A 287 -7.86 6.55 -8.46
C ASP A 287 -8.78 6.09 -9.60
N ALA A 288 -8.77 4.81 -9.95
CA ALA A 288 -9.72 4.25 -10.91
C ALA A 288 -11.08 3.97 -10.26
N ASP A 289 -12.16 4.37 -10.92
CA ASP A 289 -13.52 3.95 -10.57
C ASP A 289 -13.71 2.44 -10.77
N ALA A 290 -14.74 1.86 -10.15
CA ALA A 290 -14.94 0.41 -10.08
C ALA A 290 -14.94 -0.31 -11.44
N ASP A 291 -15.52 0.28 -12.49
CA ASP A 291 -15.52 -0.31 -13.83
C ASP A 291 -14.12 -0.36 -14.46
N LYS A 292 -13.40 0.77 -14.45
CA LYS A 292 -12.03 0.86 -14.96
C LYS A 292 -11.07 0.00 -14.14
N CYS A 293 -11.22 -0.01 -12.81
CA CYS A 293 -10.41 -0.84 -11.92
C CYS A 293 -10.61 -2.33 -12.21
N GLY A 294 -11.86 -2.78 -12.43
CA GLY A 294 -12.17 -4.15 -12.82
C GLY A 294 -11.52 -4.55 -14.14
N ALA A 295 -11.64 -3.71 -15.16
CA ALA A 295 -11.03 -3.95 -16.48
C ALA A 295 -9.49 -4.04 -16.41
N LEU A 296 -8.85 -3.20 -15.57
CA LEU A 296 -7.41 -3.27 -15.33
C LEU A 296 -7.01 -4.58 -14.64
N CYS A 297 -7.77 -5.01 -13.63
CA CYS A 297 -7.57 -6.30 -12.96
C CYS A 297 -7.66 -7.47 -13.96
N GLU A 298 -8.68 -7.50 -14.82
CA GLU A 298 -8.81 -8.54 -15.85
C GLU A 298 -7.63 -8.57 -16.82
N MET A 299 -7.17 -7.40 -17.29
CA MET A 299 -6.00 -7.28 -18.17
C MET A 299 -4.73 -7.81 -17.49
N ILE A 300 -4.51 -7.45 -16.22
CA ILE A 300 -3.36 -7.92 -15.43
C ILE A 300 -3.43 -9.43 -15.20
N HIS A 301 -4.63 -9.96 -14.93
CA HIS A 301 -4.86 -11.40 -14.78
C HIS A 301 -4.52 -12.15 -16.08
N ALA A 302 -5.05 -11.67 -17.21
CA ALA A 302 -4.85 -12.29 -18.52
C ALA A 302 -3.38 -12.33 -18.93
N GLU A 303 -2.61 -11.27 -18.69
CA GLU A 303 -1.17 -11.25 -19.01
C GLU A 303 -0.40 -12.21 -18.10
N THR A 304 -0.75 -12.28 -16.81
CA THR A 304 -0.13 -13.23 -15.88
C THR A 304 -0.37 -14.68 -16.30
N ALA A 305 -1.59 -15.00 -16.75
CA ALA A 305 -1.93 -16.33 -17.26
C ALA A 305 -1.12 -16.66 -18.54
N ARG A 306 -1.07 -15.73 -19.51
CA ARG A 306 -0.27 -15.86 -20.74
C ARG A 306 1.21 -16.12 -20.46
N MET A 307 1.81 -15.40 -19.50
CA MET A 307 3.21 -15.62 -19.13
C MET A 307 3.45 -17.02 -18.55
N LYS A 308 2.54 -17.51 -17.69
CA LYS A 308 2.62 -18.87 -17.13
C LYS A 308 2.49 -19.94 -18.21
N ASP A 309 1.58 -19.77 -19.16
CA ASP A 309 1.38 -20.71 -20.26
C ASP A 309 2.56 -20.70 -21.23
N GLY A 310 3.08 -19.53 -21.59
CA GLY A 310 4.29 -19.40 -22.42
C GLY A 310 5.50 -20.09 -21.76
N MET A 311 5.68 -19.91 -20.45
CA MET A 311 6.77 -20.56 -19.71
C MET A 311 6.61 -22.10 -19.65
N ARG A 312 5.37 -22.59 -19.51
CA ARG A 312 5.07 -24.03 -19.61
C ARG A 312 5.36 -24.60 -21.00
N VAL A 313 4.98 -23.88 -22.07
CA VAL A 313 5.27 -24.29 -23.45
C VAL A 313 6.77 -24.34 -23.71
N VAL A 314 7.54 -23.35 -23.24
CA VAL A 314 9.01 -23.36 -23.35
C VAL A 314 9.61 -24.52 -22.56
N ALA A 315 9.18 -24.76 -21.31
CA ALA A 315 9.66 -25.88 -20.51
C ALA A 315 9.36 -27.25 -21.16
N ALA A 316 8.16 -27.42 -21.70
CA ALA A 316 7.77 -28.61 -22.45
C ALA A 316 8.57 -28.77 -23.75
N GLY A 317 8.83 -27.67 -24.47
CA GLY A 317 9.67 -27.66 -25.69
C GLY A 317 11.13 -28.02 -25.42
N VAL A 318 11.70 -27.50 -24.33
CA VAL A 318 13.06 -27.86 -23.89
C VAL A 318 13.13 -29.33 -23.47
N LEU A 319 12.16 -29.82 -22.70
CA LEU A 319 12.10 -31.23 -22.31
C LEU A 319 11.92 -32.16 -23.53
N GLY A 320 11.07 -31.77 -24.49
CA GLY A 320 10.87 -32.48 -25.75
C GLY A 320 12.12 -32.49 -26.64
N ALA A 321 12.89 -31.40 -26.69
CA ALA A 321 14.15 -31.33 -27.40
C ALA A 321 15.24 -32.20 -26.74
N VAL A 322 15.30 -32.23 -25.41
CA VAL A 322 16.24 -33.08 -24.64
C VAL A 322 15.90 -34.56 -24.82
N ILE A 323 14.62 -34.94 -24.80
CA ILE A 323 14.19 -36.33 -25.05
C ILE A 323 14.43 -36.73 -26.51
N GLY A 324 14.18 -35.84 -27.47
CA GLY A 324 14.46 -36.08 -28.90
C GLY A 324 15.95 -36.28 -29.23
N PHE A 325 16.85 -35.76 -28.40
CA PHE A 325 18.30 -35.98 -28.53
C PHE A 325 18.77 -37.31 -27.90
N LEU A 326 17.98 -37.88 -26.98
CA LEU A 326 18.30 -39.12 -26.25
C LEU A 326 17.67 -40.38 -26.85
N LEU A 327 16.77 -40.24 -27.82
CA LEU A 327 16.19 -41.38 -28.55
C LEU A 327 17.07 -41.73 -29.77
N PRO A 328 17.56 -42.98 -29.89
CA PRO A 328 18.30 -43.41 -31.07
C PRO A 328 17.42 -43.26 -32.31
N LYS A 329 17.96 -42.63 -33.36
CA LYS A 329 17.35 -42.68 -34.70
C LYS A 329 17.39 -44.13 -35.18
N ASN A 330 16.31 -44.87 -34.94
CA ASN A 330 16.14 -46.19 -35.54
C ASN A 330 16.01 -46.00 -37.06
N GLY A 331 17.10 -46.32 -37.76
CA GLY A 331 17.15 -46.34 -39.21
C GLY A 331 16.17 -47.37 -39.75
N ARG A 332 15.25 -46.92 -40.61
CA ARG A 332 14.57 -47.78 -41.57
C ARG A 332 15.51 -47.95 -42.78
N ARG A 333 16.05 -49.15 -42.93
CA ARG A 333 16.21 -49.78 -44.24
C ARG A 333 14.93 -50.56 -44.52
#